data_AF-A0A6J6JKG7-F1
#
_entry.id   AF-A0A6J6JKG7-F1
#
_cell.length_a   1.000
_cell.length_b   1.000
_cell.length_c   1.000
_cell.angle_alpha   90.00
_cell.angle_beta   90.00
_cell.angle_gamma   90.00
#
_symmetry.space_group_name_H-M   'P 1'
#
loop_
_entity.id
_entity.type
_entity.pdbx_description
1 polymer ?
#
loop_
_entity_poly.entity_id
_entity_poly.type
_entity_poly.pdbx_seq_one_letter_code
_entity_poly.pdbx_strand_id
1 'polypeptide(L)'
;MCGADAVMIGSPLAAASEAPGRGYHWGMATFHPTLPRGARVKTATRGTLEEILIGPANENDGRMNLFGALRTSMATCGYQTVKEFQKAEVMVAPALQTEGKVLQKAQGVGMGH
;
A
#
# COMPACT_ATOMS: atom_id res chain seq x y z
N MET A 1 8.10 -11.82 -4.26
CA MET A 1 7.47 -13.13 -4.52
C MET A 1 7.02 -13.30 -5.97
N CYS A 2 6.04 -12.56 -6.51
CA CYS A 2 5.52 -12.81 -7.88
C CYS A 2 6.43 -12.40 -9.07
N GLY A 3 7.75 -12.35 -8.89
CA GLY A 3 8.72 -12.14 -9.97
C GLY A 3 9.08 -10.69 -10.36
N ALA A 4 8.40 -9.67 -9.83
CA ALA A 4 8.72 -8.27 -10.14
C ALA A 4 10.06 -7.82 -9.50
N ASP A 5 10.82 -6.99 -10.23
CA ASP A 5 12.07 -6.37 -9.73
C ASP A 5 11.83 -4.99 -9.09
N ALA A 6 10.76 -4.30 -9.48
CA ALA A 6 10.31 -3.02 -8.94
C ALA A 6 8.78 -2.87 -9.04
N VAL A 7 8.23 -1.89 -8.32
CA VAL A 7 6.79 -1.56 -8.35
C VAL A 7 6.56 -0.07 -8.57
N MET A 8 5.52 0.27 -9.32
CA MET A 8 5.02 1.64 -9.42
C MET A 8 3.92 1.85 -8.39
N ILE A 9 4.01 2.94 -7.63
CA ILE A 9 3.08 3.24 -6.53
C ILE A 9 2.35 4.55 -6.83
N GLY A 10 1.03 4.48 -6.95
CA GLY A 10 0.16 5.65 -7.19
C GLY A 10 -0.49 6.14 -5.91
N SER A 11 -1.72 5.67 -5.63
CA SER A 11 -2.56 6.16 -4.53
C SER A 11 -1.86 6.26 -3.17
N PRO A 12 -1.02 5.30 -2.72
CA PRO A 12 -0.30 5.45 -1.45
C PRO A 12 0.65 6.66 -1.40
N LEU A 13 1.39 6.94 -2.48
CA LEU A 13 2.31 8.10 -2.52
C LEU A 13 1.55 9.42 -2.72
N ALA A 14 0.34 9.38 -3.28
CA ALA A 14 -0.51 10.56 -3.37
C ALA A 14 -1.02 11.06 -1.99
N ALA A 15 -0.84 10.26 -0.93
CA ALA A 15 -1.09 10.67 0.45
C ALA A 15 0.06 11.48 1.08
N ALA A 16 1.18 11.67 0.37
CA ALA A 16 2.29 12.50 0.83
C ALA A 16 1.91 13.99 0.89
N SER A 17 2.50 14.74 1.81
CA SER A 17 2.33 16.21 1.88
C SER A 17 2.93 16.92 0.67
N GLU A 18 3.95 16.32 0.06
CA GLU A 18 4.61 16.76 -1.17
C GLU A 18 3.81 16.41 -2.43
N ALA A 19 2.78 15.56 -2.32
CA ALA A 19 1.99 15.14 -3.48
C ALA A 19 1.18 16.34 -4.05
N PRO A 20 1.28 16.61 -5.36
CA PRO A 20 0.61 17.76 -5.98
C PRO A 20 -0.91 17.64 -5.99
N GLY A 21 -1.45 16.44 -5.75
CA GLY A 21 -2.88 16.14 -5.72
C GLY A 21 -3.64 16.73 -4.53
N ARG A 22 -2.95 17.30 -3.52
CA ARG A 22 -3.55 18.02 -2.37
C ARG A 22 -4.73 17.28 -1.73
N GLY A 23 -4.55 16.00 -1.43
CA GLY A 23 -5.59 15.17 -0.83
C GLY A 23 -6.43 14.35 -1.84
N TYR A 24 -6.01 14.28 -3.10
CA TYR A 24 -6.67 13.51 -4.15
C TYR A 24 -5.67 12.73 -5.01
N HIS A 25 -6.14 11.62 -5.57
CA HIS A 25 -5.46 10.81 -6.56
C HIS A 25 -6.40 10.51 -7.74
N TRP A 26 -5.86 10.40 -8.94
CA TRP A 26 -6.60 10.01 -10.13
C TRP A 26 -5.68 9.27 -11.10
N GLY A 27 -6.25 8.37 -11.90
CA GLY A 27 -5.52 7.75 -13.01
C GLY A 27 -5.34 8.71 -14.18
N MET A 28 -4.36 8.44 -15.05
CA MET A 28 -4.09 9.23 -16.26
C MET A 28 -5.15 9.12 -17.36
N ALA A 29 -6.21 8.33 -17.14
CA ALA A 29 -7.26 8.14 -18.12
C ALA A 29 -8.00 9.47 -18.37
N THR A 30 -8.14 9.83 -19.64
CA THR A 30 -8.77 11.08 -20.08
C THR A 30 -10.23 11.17 -19.61
N PHE A 31 -10.62 12.34 -19.10
CA PHE A 31 -12.02 12.67 -18.86
C PHE A 31 -12.74 12.81 -20.20
N HIS A 32 -13.32 11.72 -20.68
CA HIS A 32 -14.08 11.70 -21.93
C HIS A 32 -15.59 11.66 -21.62
N PRO A 33 -16.39 12.58 -22.18
CA PRO A 33 -17.83 12.67 -21.87
C PRO A 33 -18.61 11.37 -22.11
N THR A 34 -18.24 10.61 -23.15
CA THR A 34 -18.94 9.36 -23.52
C THR A 34 -18.11 8.10 -23.23
N LEU A 35 -16.89 8.25 -22.70
CA LEU A 35 -16.03 7.13 -22.31
C LEU A 35 -15.26 7.47 -21.01
N PRO A 36 -15.97 7.77 -19.91
CA PRO A 36 -15.33 8.15 -18.66
C PRO A 36 -14.53 6.96 -18.13
N ARG A 37 -13.21 7.11 -18.11
CA ARG A 37 -12.27 6.08 -17.60
C ARG A 37 -11.44 6.57 -16.41
N GLY A 38 -11.52 7.86 -16.08
CA GLY A 38 -10.84 8.47 -14.94
C GLY A 38 -11.80 8.71 -13.79
N ALA A 39 -11.41 8.27 -12.59
CA ALA A 39 -12.09 8.59 -11.34
C ALA A 39 -11.13 9.35 -10.41
N ARG A 40 -11.60 10.45 -9.85
CA ARG A 40 -10.89 11.16 -8.78
C ARG A 40 -11.27 10.53 -7.45
N VAL A 41 -10.28 10.08 -6.70
CA VAL A 41 -10.44 9.45 -5.39
C VAL A 41 -9.84 10.36 -4.34
N LYS A 42 -10.53 10.50 -3.20
CA LYS A 42 -10.02 11.24 -2.06
C LYS A 42 -8.93 10.40 -1.38
N THR A 43 -7.77 11.01 -1.17
CA THR A 43 -6.61 10.39 -0.53
C THR A 43 -6.13 11.35 0.55
N ALA A 44 -6.58 11.19 1.78
CA ALA A 44 -6.17 12.08 2.88
C ALA A 44 -4.64 12.07 3.03
N THR A 45 -4.07 13.25 3.29
CA THR A 45 -2.63 13.39 3.55
C THR A 45 -2.28 12.67 4.86
N ARG A 46 -1.23 11.84 4.83
CA ARG A 46 -0.82 10.98 5.96
C ARG A 46 0.51 11.37 6.59
N GLY A 47 1.36 12.06 5.85
CA GLY A 47 2.70 12.41 6.30
C GLY A 47 3.56 12.89 5.13
N THR A 48 4.85 13.01 5.36
CA THR A 48 5.83 13.26 4.29
C THR A 48 6.04 12.01 3.44
N LEU A 49 6.59 12.20 2.23
CA LEU A 49 7.00 11.10 1.37
C LEU A 49 8.04 10.20 2.07
N GLU A 50 8.93 10.80 2.86
CA GLU A 50 9.92 10.09 3.67
C GLU A 50 9.24 9.17 4.70
N GLU A 51 8.26 9.66 5.44
CA GLU A 51 7.52 8.85 6.43
C GLU A 51 6.76 7.69 5.77
N ILE A 52 6.18 7.92 4.60
CA ILE A 52 5.49 6.87 3.84
C ILE A 52 6.48 5.78 3.40
N LEU A 53 7.64 6.14 2.90
CA LEU A 53 8.61 5.17 2.35
C LEU A 53 9.46 4.50 3.43
N ILE A 54 9.97 5.28 4.39
CA ILE A 54 11.03 4.90 5.33
C ILE A 54 10.53 4.83 6.77
N GLY A 55 9.42 5.51 7.08
CA GLY A 55 8.85 5.60 8.43
C GLY A 55 9.28 6.85 9.20
N PRO A 56 8.87 6.97 10.48
CA PRO A 56 8.18 5.95 11.27
C PRO A 56 6.73 5.70 10.82
N ALA A 57 6.23 4.49 11.08
CA ALA A 57 4.80 4.20 10.96
C ALA A 57 4.15 4.39 12.33
N ASN A 58 3.28 5.39 12.45
CA ASN A 58 2.57 5.70 13.69
C ASN A 58 1.23 4.94 13.83
N GLU A 59 0.78 4.29 12.76
CA GLU A 59 -0.44 3.48 12.69
C GLU A 59 -0.12 2.04 12.26
N ASN A 60 -1.02 1.11 12.58
CA ASN A 60 -0.87 -0.32 12.29
C ASN A 60 -1.63 -0.78 11.02
N ASP A 61 -1.87 0.14 10.08
CA ASP A 61 -2.69 -0.09 8.87
C ASP A 61 -1.87 -0.45 7.62
N GLY A 62 -0.54 -0.44 7.72
CA GLY A 62 0.38 -0.78 6.64
C GLY A 62 0.53 0.29 5.55
N ARG A 63 0.06 1.53 5.78
CA ARG A 63 0.14 2.62 4.79
C ARG A 63 1.42 3.45 4.87
N MET A 64 2.21 3.28 5.93
CA MET A 64 3.47 3.98 6.21
C MET A 64 4.64 3.00 6.32
N ASN A 65 5.88 3.48 6.18
CA ASN A 65 7.09 2.67 6.25
C ASN A 65 7.10 1.45 5.29
N LEU A 66 6.82 1.70 4.01
CA LEU A 66 6.74 0.64 2.99
C LEU A 66 8.06 -0.16 2.86
N PHE A 67 9.21 0.49 3.01
CA PHE A 67 10.51 -0.19 2.94
C PHE A 67 10.82 -1.00 4.19
N GLY A 68 10.39 -0.55 5.38
CA GLY A 68 10.44 -1.35 6.59
C GLY A 68 9.58 -2.61 6.44
N ALA A 69 8.34 -2.46 5.97
CA ALA A 69 7.45 -3.60 5.72
C ALA A 69 8.04 -4.60 4.72
N LEU A 70 8.66 -4.13 3.62
CA LEU A 70 9.35 -4.98 2.67
C LEU A 70 10.52 -5.73 3.31
N ARG A 71 11.40 -5.02 4.03
CA ARG A 71 12.55 -5.63 4.73
C ARG A 71 12.10 -6.68 5.74
N THR A 72 11.07 -6.37 6.54
CA THR A 72 10.49 -7.31 7.50
C THR A 72 9.94 -8.55 6.78
N SER A 73 9.20 -8.37 5.69
CA SER A 73 8.65 -9.49 4.91
C SER A 73 9.76 -10.38 4.33
N MET A 74 10.82 -9.76 3.79
CA MET A 74 11.99 -10.48 3.28
C MET A 74 12.69 -11.27 4.40
N ALA A 75 12.90 -10.66 5.57
CA ALA A 75 13.51 -11.31 6.72
C ALA A 75 12.66 -12.47 7.26
N THR A 76 11.34 -12.31 7.35
CA THR A 76 10.41 -13.37 7.79
C THR A 76 10.45 -14.57 6.85
N CYS A 77 10.60 -14.34 5.55
CA CYS A 77 10.73 -15.41 4.55
C CYS A 77 12.16 -15.94 4.39
N GLY A 78 13.15 -15.38 5.10
CA GLY A 78 14.55 -15.83 5.05
C GLY A 78 15.34 -15.40 3.82
N TYR A 79 15.01 -14.26 3.21
CA TYR A 79 15.68 -13.76 2.01
C TYR A 79 16.39 -12.42 2.24
N GLN A 80 17.59 -12.27 1.69
CA GLN A 80 18.42 -11.08 1.86
C GLN A 80 18.25 -10.07 0.71
N THR A 81 17.93 -10.57 -0.49
CA THR A 81 17.79 -9.73 -1.70
C THR A 81 16.40 -9.84 -2.33
N VAL A 82 15.99 -8.81 -3.07
CA VAL A 82 14.72 -8.82 -3.82
C VAL A 82 14.67 -10.00 -4.80
N LYS A 83 15.81 -10.33 -5.42
CA LYS A 83 15.89 -11.43 -6.38
C LYS A 83 15.63 -12.78 -5.72
N GLU A 84 16.17 -13.01 -4.53
CA GLU A 84 15.89 -14.24 -3.79
C GLU A 84 14.44 -14.27 -3.27
N PHE A 85 13.92 -13.12 -2.83
CA PHE A 85 12.54 -12.97 -2.38
C PHE A 85 11.49 -13.25 -3.48
N GLN A 86 11.89 -13.25 -4.75
CA GLN A 86 11.04 -13.72 -5.86
C GLN A 86 10.81 -15.25 -5.81
N LYS A 87 11.56 -16.01 -5.01
CA LYS A 87 11.40 -17.47 -4.84
C LYS A 87 10.57 -17.87 -3.63
N ALA A 88 10.13 -16.90 -2.82
CA ALA A 88 9.30 -17.18 -1.65
C ALA A 88 8.02 -17.92 -2.03
N GLU A 89 7.63 -18.89 -1.22
CA GLU A 89 6.40 -19.65 -1.41
C GLU A 89 5.16 -18.74 -1.29
N VAL A 90 4.18 -18.98 -2.15
CA VAL A 90 2.92 -18.22 -2.16
C VAL A 90 1.78 -19.16 -1.83
N MET A 91 1.00 -18.80 -0.82
CA MET A 91 -0.22 -19.51 -0.43
C MET A 91 -1.44 -18.68 -0.80
N VAL A 92 -2.46 -19.32 -1.38
CA VAL A 92 -3.77 -18.71 -1.59
C VAL A 92 -4.69 -19.14 -0.46
N ALA A 93 -5.08 -18.18 0.39
CA ALA A 93 -5.95 -18.41 1.55
C ALA A 93 -7.23 -17.54 1.43
N PRO A 94 -8.31 -18.04 0.82
CA PRO A 94 -9.54 -17.25 0.62
C PRO A 94 -10.15 -16.72 1.93
N ALA A 95 -10.04 -17.49 3.01
CA ALA A 95 -10.57 -17.13 4.32
C ALA A 95 -9.84 -15.94 4.99
N LEU A 96 -8.63 -15.60 4.56
CA LEU A 96 -7.82 -14.53 5.16
C LEU A 96 -8.47 -13.13 5.04
N GLN A 97 -9.37 -12.95 4.05
CA GLN A 97 -10.16 -11.72 3.91
C GLN A 97 -11.21 -11.56 5.01
N THR A 98 -11.62 -12.66 5.65
CA THR A 98 -12.71 -12.70 6.63
C THR A 98 -12.21 -13.02 8.05
N GLU A 99 -11.26 -13.93 8.16
CA GLU A 99 -10.74 -14.43 9.43
C GLU A 99 -9.98 -13.32 10.18
N GLY A 100 -10.39 -13.03 11.41
CA GLY A 100 -9.87 -11.92 12.22
C GLY A 100 -10.26 -10.52 11.75
N LYS A 101 -10.55 -10.34 10.44
CA LYS A 101 -10.97 -9.05 9.87
C LYS A 101 -12.34 -8.58 10.37
N VAL A 102 -13.25 -9.50 10.71
CA VAL A 102 -14.53 -9.16 11.35
C VAL A 102 -14.32 -8.46 12.69
N LEU A 103 -13.43 -8.99 13.53
CA LEU A 103 -13.10 -8.40 14.84
C LEU A 103 -12.39 -7.04 14.68
N GLN A 104 -11.45 -6.95 13.73
CA GLN A 104 -10.77 -5.69 13.41
C GLN A 104 -11.76 -4.59 12.97
N LYS A 105 -12.72 -4.92 12.10
CA LYS A 105 -13.76 -3.97 11.67
C LYS A 105 -14.68 -3.59 12.81
N ALA A 106 -15.15 -4.56 13.60
CA ALA A 106 -16.05 -4.32 14.72
C ALA A 106 -15.43 -3.40 15.79
N GLN A 107 -14.12 -3.47 15.96
CA GLN A 107 -13.37 -2.68 16.95
C GLN A 107 -12.69 -1.43 16.36
N GLY A 108 -12.78 -1.22 15.03
CA GLY A 108 -12.13 -0.09 14.36
C GLY A 108 -10.60 -0.12 14.40
N VAL A 109 -9.97 -1.28 14.54
CA VAL A 109 -8.50 -1.43 14.68
C VAL A 109 -7.87 -2.04 13.43
N GLY A 110 -6.62 -1.66 13.11
CA GLY A 110 -5.86 -2.24 11.99
C GLY A 110 -6.42 -1.94 10.59
N MET A 111 -7.35 -0.98 10.49
CA MET A 111 -8.01 -0.60 9.24
C MET A 111 -7.54 0.76 8.69
N GLY A 112 -6.82 1.54 9.52
CA GLY A 112 -6.33 2.87 9.19
C GLY A 112 -7.45 3.88 8.98
N HIS A 113 -7.35 5.05 9.61
CA HIS A 113 -8.39 6.09 9.51
C HIS A 113 -8.46 6.71 8.10
#